data_AF-A0A7W1QGV3-F1
#
_entry.id   AF-A0A7W1QGV3-F1
#
_cell.length_a   1.000
_cell.length_b   1.000
_cell.length_c   1.000
_cell.angle_alpha   90.00
_cell.angle_beta   90.00
_cell.angle_gamma   90.00
#
_symmetry.space_group_name_H-M   'P 1'
#
loop_
_entity.id
_entity.type
_entity.pdbx_description
1 polymer ?
#
loop_
_entity_poly.entity_id
_entity_poly.type
_entity_poly.pdbx_seq_one_letter_code
_entity_poly.pdbx_strand_id
1 'polypeptide(L)'
;MKHLNKVLQRADKSVALYSAENDYLSEQEVLALHTYFFSPGFHCIKVPSVEAGRRVLSEYMRSFNYFLDGALLSTSPVPDEYVDLYAELKAHNALPGEKGDMEEFILQLLHHEFLAIEATAELLKTPWFGMFEQLLIDYNIMKETTIVMFMY
;
A
#
# COMPACT_ATOMS: atom_id res chain seq x y z
N MET A 1 -8.19 -12.95 -9.01
CA MET A 1 -6.97 -13.44 -9.70
C MET A 1 -6.70 -12.81 -11.08
N LYS A 2 -7.67 -12.67 -12.00
CA LYS A 2 -7.41 -12.00 -13.31
C LYS A 2 -7.04 -10.51 -13.21
N HIS A 3 -7.54 -9.79 -12.18
CA HIS A 3 -7.27 -8.35 -11.98
C HIS A 3 -5.89 -8.07 -11.37
N LEU A 4 -5.48 -8.85 -10.37
CA LEU A 4 -4.13 -8.77 -9.80
C LEU A 4 -3.05 -8.92 -10.88
N ASN A 5 -3.25 -9.82 -11.86
CA ASN A 5 -2.33 -9.95 -13.00
C ASN A 5 -2.25 -8.69 -13.88
N LYS A 6 -3.31 -7.88 -13.98
CA LYS A 6 -3.26 -6.61 -14.73
C LYS A 6 -2.56 -5.51 -13.95
N VAL A 7 -2.76 -5.45 -12.63
CA VAL A 7 -2.03 -4.51 -11.76
C VAL A 7 -0.56 -4.88 -11.72
N LEU A 8 -0.22 -6.16 -11.58
CA LEU A 8 1.16 -6.65 -11.66
C LEU A 8 1.81 -6.47 -13.04
N GLN A 9 1.03 -6.48 -14.12
CA GLN A 9 1.50 -6.12 -15.46
C GLN A 9 1.74 -4.62 -15.63
N ARG A 10 1.15 -3.78 -14.76
CA ARG A 10 1.27 -2.31 -14.77
C ARG A 10 2.19 -1.77 -13.68
N ALA A 11 2.45 -2.55 -12.64
CA ALA A 11 3.48 -2.28 -11.66
C ALA A 11 4.82 -2.34 -12.40
N ASP A 12 5.35 -1.16 -12.70
CA ASP A 12 6.55 -1.00 -13.53
C ASP A 12 7.77 -1.73 -12.93
N LYS A 13 7.71 -2.08 -11.64
CA LYS A 13 8.81 -2.70 -10.90
C LYS A 13 8.26 -3.62 -9.79
N SER A 14 8.51 -4.92 -9.91
CA SER A 14 8.34 -5.88 -8.82
C SER A 14 9.71 -6.30 -8.31
N VAL A 15 9.99 -6.12 -7.02
CA VAL A 15 11.25 -6.60 -6.43
C VAL A 15 10.97 -7.53 -5.25
N ALA A 16 11.70 -8.65 -5.25
CA ALA A 16 11.82 -9.50 -4.07
C ALA A 16 12.96 -8.90 -3.24
N LEU A 17 12.63 -8.12 -2.20
CA LEU A 17 13.60 -7.32 -1.46
C LEU A 17 13.99 -7.92 -0.12
N TYR A 18 13.27 -8.92 0.41
CA TYR A 18 13.46 -9.33 1.79
C TYR A 18 13.59 -10.84 1.93
N SER A 19 14.81 -11.31 2.23
CA SER A 19 14.99 -12.63 2.84
C SER A 19 14.70 -12.50 4.33
N ALA A 20 13.84 -13.36 4.87
CA ALA A 20 13.42 -13.35 6.28
C ALA A 20 14.57 -13.58 7.29
N GLU A 21 15.80 -13.77 6.82
CA GLU A 21 16.94 -14.28 7.58
C GLU A 21 17.76 -13.18 8.26
N ASN A 22 17.61 -11.91 7.85
CA ASN A 22 18.33 -10.78 8.45
C ASN A 22 17.36 -9.81 9.14
N ASP A 23 17.70 -9.41 10.36
CA ASP A 23 16.90 -8.46 11.15
C ASP A 23 16.99 -7.01 10.65
N TYR A 24 17.90 -6.73 9.70
CA TYR A 24 18.16 -5.38 9.16
C TYR A 24 18.23 -5.42 7.64
N LEU A 25 17.77 -4.34 7.01
CA LEU A 25 17.99 -4.10 5.58
C LEU A 25 19.46 -3.76 5.32
N SER A 26 20.03 -4.32 4.27
CA SER A 26 21.32 -3.87 3.74
C SER A 26 21.19 -2.48 3.11
N GLU A 27 22.30 -1.74 3.05
CA GLU A 27 22.33 -0.41 2.42
C GLU A 27 21.83 -0.42 0.97
N GLN A 28 22.12 -1.49 0.23
CA GLN A 28 21.66 -1.67 -1.15
C GLN A 28 20.14 -1.85 -1.22
N GLU A 29 19.55 -2.58 -0.28
CA GLU A 29 18.10 -2.74 -0.18
C GLU A 29 17.43 -1.42 0.21
N VAL A 30 18.01 -0.66 1.15
CA VAL A 30 17.53 0.70 1.51
C VAL A 30 17.55 1.63 0.30
N LEU A 31 18.65 1.64 -0.47
CA LEU A 31 18.76 2.45 -1.70
C LEU A 31 17.76 2.01 -2.77
N ALA A 32 17.49 0.70 -2.89
CA ALA A 32 16.46 0.20 -3.78
C ALA A 32 15.07 0.68 -3.34
N LEU A 33 14.76 0.61 -2.04
CA LEU A 33 13.51 1.11 -1.46
C LEU A 33 13.31 2.61 -1.73
N HIS A 34 14.35 3.43 -1.60
CA HIS A 34 14.28 4.85 -1.93
C HIS A 34 13.72 5.09 -3.34
N THR A 35 14.15 4.30 -4.31
CA THR A 35 13.69 4.45 -5.70
C THR A 35 12.18 4.18 -5.83
N TYR A 36 11.63 3.27 -5.03
CA TYR A 36 10.20 2.94 -5.04
C TYR A 36 9.38 4.00 -4.34
N PHE A 37 9.74 4.32 -3.11
CA PHE A 37 8.89 5.19 -2.32
C PHE A 37 8.90 6.66 -2.78
N PHE A 38 9.89 7.10 -3.57
CA PHE A 38 9.95 8.43 -4.17
C PHE A 38 9.41 8.56 -5.59
N SER A 39 9.00 7.45 -6.20
CA SER A 39 8.35 7.53 -7.51
C SER A 39 6.85 7.35 -7.32
N PRO A 40 6.00 8.29 -7.80
CA PRO A 40 4.58 8.03 -7.89
C PRO A 40 4.32 6.76 -8.69
N GLY A 41 3.29 6.01 -8.31
CA GLY A 41 2.90 4.78 -9.00
C GLY A 41 2.75 3.57 -8.08
N PHE A 42 2.42 2.43 -8.70
CA PHE A 42 2.34 1.15 -8.02
C PHE A 42 3.70 0.48 -7.95
N HIS A 43 4.16 0.21 -6.74
CA HIS A 43 5.36 -0.55 -6.45
C HIS A 43 5.01 -1.81 -5.67
N CYS A 44 5.41 -2.96 -6.19
CA CYS A 44 5.10 -4.23 -5.56
C CYS A 44 6.35 -4.81 -4.91
N ILE A 45 6.29 -5.02 -3.59
CA ILE A 45 7.39 -5.57 -2.80
C ILE A 45 6.96 -6.92 -2.25
N LYS A 46 7.70 -7.98 -2.59
CA LYS A 46 7.48 -9.30 -1.98
C LYS A 46 8.18 -9.38 -0.64
N VAL A 47 7.45 -9.76 0.39
CA VAL A 47 7.91 -9.93 1.76
C VAL A 47 7.36 -11.22 2.36
N PRO A 48 8.08 -11.88 3.28
CA PRO A 48 7.68 -13.19 3.82
C PRO A 48 6.52 -13.15 4.81
N SER A 49 6.24 -11.99 5.42
CA SER A 49 5.15 -11.82 6.38
C SER A 49 4.73 -10.36 6.51
N VAL A 50 3.55 -10.11 7.09
CA VAL A 50 3.04 -8.77 7.40
C VAL A 50 4.03 -8.00 8.27
N GLU A 51 4.60 -8.64 9.29
CA GLU A 51 5.59 -8.04 10.18
C GLU A 51 6.88 -7.67 9.44
N ALA A 52 7.30 -8.45 8.45
CA ALA A 52 8.43 -8.09 7.59
C ALA A 52 8.10 -6.86 6.72
N GLY A 53 6.90 -6.81 6.12
CA GLY A 53 6.44 -5.64 5.36
C GLY A 53 6.39 -4.36 6.21
N ARG A 54 5.86 -4.46 7.44
CA ARG A 54 5.82 -3.33 8.38
C ARG A 54 7.20 -2.88 8.84
N ARG A 55 8.14 -3.82 9.02
CA ARG A 55 9.54 -3.48 9.31
C ARG A 55 10.15 -2.70 8.17
N VAL A 56 9.97 -3.14 6.92
CA VAL A 56 10.43 -2.41 5.72
C VAL A 56 9.84 -1.00 5.70
N LEU A 57 8.54 -0.86 5.96
CA LEU A 57 7.86 0.44 5.99
C LEU A 57 8.42 1.33 7.11
N SER A 58 8.57 0.81 8.33
CA SER A 58 9.09 1.57 9.48
C SER A 58 10.56 1.99 9.30
N GLU A 59 11.41 1.09 8.79
CA GLU A 59 12.81 1.39 8.46
C GLU A 59 12.90 2.51 7.41
N TYR A 60 12.08 2.41 6.35
CA TYR A 60 11.98 3.45 5.33
C TYR A 60 11.53 4.79 5.94
N MET A 61 10.44 4.81 6.69
CA MET A 61 9.93 6.04 7.32
C MET A 61 10.98 6.69 8.23
N ARG A 62 11.73 5.89 8.99
CA ARG A 62 12.82 6.38 9.86
C ARG A 62 14.01 6.91 9.08
N SER A 63 14.37 6.31 7.93
CA SER A 63 15.54 6.75 7.17
C SER A 63 15.38 8.16 6.60
N PHE A 64 14.15 8.63 6.43
CA PHE A 64 13.88 9.99 5.95
C PHE A 64 13.82 11.04 7.05
N ASN A 65 13.71 10.65 8.32
CA ASN A 65 13.58 11.59 9.43
C ASN A 65 12.43 12.62 9.24
N TYR A 66 11.46 12.28 8.38
CA TYR A 66 10.25 13.05 8.07
C TYR A 66 9.04 12.24 8.54
N PHE A 67 8.09 12.92 9.18
CA PHE A 67 6.78 12.36 9.47
C PHE A 67 5.96 12.41 8.19
N LEU A 68 6.10 11.40 7.34
CA LEU A 68 5.24 11.31 6.16
C LEU A 68 3.81 10.98 6.61
N ASP A 69 2.83 11.71 6.08
CA ASP A 69 1.41 11.38 6.28
C ASP A 69 1.08 10.13 5.48
N GLY A 70 1.25 8.99 6.16
CA GLY A 70 1.17 7.67 5.60
C GLY A 70 -0.13 6.96 5.89
N ALA A 71 -0.72 6.39 4.85
CA ALA A 71 -1.95 5.64 4.98
C ALA A 71 -1.71 4.15 4.73
N LEU A 72 -2.18 3.28 5.62
CA LEU A 72 -2.01 1.83 5.54
C LEU A 72 -3.37 1.15 5.37
N LEU A 73 -3.54 0.43 4.26
CA LEU A 73 -4.66 -0.46 4.04
C LEU A 73 -4.30 -1.88 4.49
N SER A 74 -4.91 -2.34 5.57
CA SER A 74 -4.69 -3.67 6.13
C SER A 74 -5.96 -4.29 6.71
N THR A 75 -6.03 -5.61 6.75
CA THR A 75 -7.03 -6.34 7.55
C THR A 75 -6.56 -6.60 8.99
N SER A 76 -5.29 -6.35 9.29
CA SER A 76 -4.67 -6.49 10.60
C SER A 76 -4.57 -5.13 11.30
N PRO A 77 -4.50 -5.08 12.65
CA PRO A 77 -4.40 -3.82 13.38
C PRO A 77 -3.28 -2.92 12.82
N VAL A 78 -3.61 -1.69 12.46
CA VAL A 78 -2.66 -0.73 11.89
C VAL A 78 -1.89 -0.05 13.03
N PRO A 79 -0.56 0.11 12.93
CA PRO A 79 0.21 0.89 13.90
C PRO A 79 -0.23 2.35 13.97
N ASP A 80 -0.20 2.96 15.15
CA ASP A 80 -0.71 4.33 15.41
C ASP A 80 -0.03 5.40 14.56
N GLU A 81 1.18 5.14 14.05
CA GLU A 81 1.90 6.05 13.16
C GLU A 81 1.35 6.12 11.72
N TYR A 82 0.36 5.29 11.37
CA TYR A 82 -0.30 5.32 10.05
C TYR A 82 -1.80 5.56 10.18
N VAL A 83 -2.38 6.17 9.16
CA VAL A 83 -3.84 6.25 9.00
C VAL A 83 -4.38 4.87 8.60
N ASP A 84 -5.30 4.32 9.38
CA ASP A 84 -5.95 3.04 9.09
C ASP A 84 -7.04 3.23 8.02
N LEU A 85 -6.67 3.01 6.76
CA LEU A 85 -7.61 3.19 5.65
C LEU A 85 -8.75 2.19 5.65
N TYR A 86 -8.57 1.02 6.25
CA TYR A 86 -9.66 0.06 6.32
C TYR A 86 -10.70 0.48 7.34
N ALA A 87 -10.27 1.09 8.45
CA ALA A 87 -11.16 1.73 9.40
C ALA A 87 -11.85 2.96 8.79
N GLU A 88 -11.12 3.81 8.05
CA GLU A 88 -11.70 4.99 7.38
C GLU A 88 -12.74 4.58 6.32
N LEU A 89 -12.46 3.57 5.49
CA LEU A 89 -13.43 3.03 4.54
C LEU A 89 -14.76 2.63 5.21
N LYS A 90 -14.69 2.01 6.39
CA LYS A 90 -15.87 1.63 7.17
C LYS A 90 -16.57 2.85 7.75
N ALA A 91 -15.83 3.81 8.30
CA ALA A 91 -16.39 5.02 8.88
C ALA A 91 -17.14 5.86 7.84
N HIS A 92 -16.62 5.90 6.61
CA HIS A 92 -17.21 6.58 5.47
C HIS A 92 -18.35 5.80 4.78
N ASN A 93 -18.71 4.62 5.29
CA ASN A 93 -19.70 3.73 4.68
C ASN A 93 -19.37 3.40 3.21
N ALA A 94 -18.09 3.36 2.85
CA ALA A 94 -17.62 3.23 1.48
C ALA A 94 -17.50 1.76 1.01
N LEU A 95 -17.85 0.79 1.87
CA LEU A 95 -17.82 -0.62 1.50
C LEU A 95 -19.10 -1.03 0.73
N PRO A 96 -19.07 -2.07 -0.13
CA PRO A 96 -20.22 -2.46 -0.91
C PRO A 96 -21.42 -2.84 -0.05
N GLY A 97 -22.60 -2.39 -0.49
CA GLY A 97 -23.86 -2.58 0.24
C GLY A 97 -24.13 -1.48 1.26
N GLU A 98 -23.18 -0.58 1.48
CA GLU A 98 -23.36 0.62 2.27
C GLU A 98 -23.73 1.82 1.37
N LYS A 99 -24.13 2.93 1.98
CA LYS A 99 -24.63 4.12 1.25
C LYS A 99 -23.54 5.14 0.91
N GLY A 100 -22.32 4.94 1.39
CA GLY A 100 -21.22 5.86 1.15
C GLY A 100 -20.69 5.75 -0.27
N ASP A 101 -19.87 6.73 -0.63
CA ASP A 101 -19.29 6.85 -1.96
C ASP A 101 -17.81 6.47 -1.93
N MET A 102 -17.48 5.30 -2.48
CA MET A 102 -16.09 4.87 -2.61
C MET A 102 -15.28 5.81 -3.50
N GLU A 103 -15.89 6.48 -4.48
CA GLU A 103 -15.20 7.45 -5.33
C GLU A 103 -14.76 8.67 -4.51
N GLU A 104 -15.63 9.20 -3.66
CA GLU A 104 -15.30 10.32 -2.77
C GLU A 104 -14.17 9.94 -1.81
N PHE A 105 -14.21 8.73 -1.24
CA PHE A 105 -13.13 8.22 -0.41
C PHE A 105 -11.79 8.14 -1.16
N ILE A 106 -11.80 7.65 -2.40
CA ILE A 106 -10.57 7.53 -3.22
C ILE A 106 -9.94 8.90 -3.46
N LEU A 107 -10.74 9.95 -3.66
CA LEU A 107 -10.23 11.31 -3.83
C LEU A 107 -9.55 11.86 -2.58
N GLN A 108 -9.98 11.43 -1.39
CA GLN A 108 -9.35 11.83 -0.13
C GLN A 108 -7.94 11.25 0.01
N LEU A 109 -7.62 10.16 -0.69
CA LEU A 109 -6.29 9.56 -0.65
C LEU A 109 -5.19 10.48 -1.22
N LEU A 110 -5.56 11.49 -2.00
CA LEU A 110 -4.63 12.52 -2.50
C LEU A 110 -4.05 13.41 -1.39
N HIS A 111 -4.63 13.37 -0.18
CA HIS A 111 -4.09 14.10 0.97
C HIS A 111 -2.92 13.39 1.64
N HIS A 112 -2.74 12.09 1.40
CA HIS A 112 -1.63 11.33 1.95
C HIS A 112 -0.42 11.38 1.02
N GLU A 113 0.76 11.47 1.61
CA GLU A 113 2.02 11.50 0.86
C GLU A 113 2.39 10.12 0.31
N PHE A 114 1.96 9.06 0.99
CA PHE A 114 2.05 7.70 0.48
C PHE A 114 0.90 6.80 0.94
N LEU A 115 0.65 5.78 0.12
CA LEU A 115 -0.30 4.71 0.37
C LEU A 115 0.46 3.39 0.49
N ALA A 116 0.32 2.69 1.59
CA ALA A 116 0.77 1.32 1.75
C ALA A 116 -0.42 0.35 1.75
N ILE A 117 -0.30 -0.77 1.07
CA ILE A 117 -1.32 -1.83 0.98
C ILE A 117 -0.70 -3.15 1.39
N GLU A 118 -1.21 -3.75 2.47
CA GLU A 118 -0.87 -5.11 2.87
C GLU A 118 -1.76 -6.09 2.08
N ALA A 119 -1.29 -6.53 0.90
CA ALA A 119 -2.05 -7.37 -0.03
C ALA A 119 -2.12 -8.84 0.45
N THR A 120 -2.68 -9.05 1.64
CA THR A 120 -2.92 -10.38 2.20
C THR A 120 -3.97 -11.12 1.39
N ALA A 121 -3.92 -12.46 1.42
CA ALA A 121 -4.93 -13.28 0.75
C ALA A 121 -6.37 -12.99 1.24
N GLU A 122 -6.53 -12.48 2.46
CA GLU A 122 -7.81 -12.05 3.01
C GLU A 122 -8.28 -10.76 2.34
N LEU A 123 -7.44 -9.71 2.33
CA LEU A 123 -7.77 -8.42 1.72
C LEU A 123 -8.11 -8.58 0.23
N LEU A 124 -7.28 -9.33 -0.50
CA LEU A 124 -7.43 -9.59 -1.94
C LEU A 124 -8.71 -10.37 -2.30
N LYS A 125 -9.30 -11.10 -1.35
CA LYS A 125 -10.57 -11.84 -1.55
C LYS A 125 -11.80 -11.00 -1.22
N THR A 126 -11.63 -9.80 -0.65
CA THR A 126 -12.77 -8.95 -0.36
C THR A 126 -13.44 -8.50 -1.67
N PRO A 127 -14.79 -8.46 -1.73
CA PRO A 127 -15.49 -8.12 -2.98
C PRO A 127 -15.20 -6.73 -3.53
N TRP A 128 -14.77 -5.82 -2.65
CA TRP A 128 -14.58 -4.40 -2.95
C TRP A 128 -13.17 -4.04 -3.39
N PHE A 129 -12.18 -4.86 -3.06
CA PHE A 129 -10.78 -4.53 -3.33
C PHE A 129 -10.52 -4.29 -4.82
N GLY A 130 -11.09 -5.12 -5.70
CA GLY A 130 -10.95 -4.93 -7.15
C GLY A 130 -11.57 -3.62 -7.66
N MET A 131 -12.62 -3.12 -7.00
CA MET A 131 -13.22 -1.81 -7.32
C MET A 131 -12.31 -0.69 -6.82
N PHE A 132 -11.82 -0.78 -5.58
CA PHE A 132 -10.85 0.15 -5.01
C PHE A 132 -9.61 0.32 -5.91
N GLU A 133 -9.00 -0.79 -6.33
CA GLU A 133 -7.86 -0.77 -7.26
C GLU A 133 -8.19 -0.07 -8.60
N GLN A 134 -9.37 -0.36 -9.15
CA GLN A 134 -9.80 0.23 -10.42
C GLN A 134 -10.00 1.74 -10.29
N LEU A 135 -10.58 2.20 -9.18
CA LEU A 135 -10.78 3.62 -8.91
C LEU A 135 -9.45 4.36 -8.72
N LEU A 136 -8.47 3.78 -8.02
CA LEU A 136 -7.12 4.37 -7.93
C LEU A 136 -6.52 4.66 -9.31
N ILE A 137 -6.80 3.79 -10.29
CA ILE A 137 -6.34 3.94 -11.67
C ILE A 137 -7.16 5.01 -12.40
N ASP A 138 -8.49 4.91 -12.32
CA ASP A 138 -9.40 5.79 -13.07
C ASP A 138 -9.27 7.26 -12.64
N TYR A 139 -9.08 7.49 -11.34
CA TYR A 139 -8.80 8.82 -10.78
C TYR A 139 -7.34 9.25 -10.88
N ASN A 140 -6.47 8.44 -11.49
CA ASN A 140 -5.04 8.70 -11.65
C ASN A 140 -4.29 8.99 -10.32
N ILE A 141 -4.74 8.41 -9.20
CA ILE A 141 -4.08 8.58 -7.89
C ILE A 141 -2.61 8.20 -7.97
N MET A 142 -2.31 7.13 -8.73
CA MET A 142 -0.96 6.64 -9.00
C MET A 142 -0.01 7.63 -9.71
N LYS A 143 -0.49 8.77 -10.22
CA LYS A 143 0.39 9.81 -10.81
C LYS A 143 0.93 10.77 -9.78
N GLU A 144 0.21 10.96 -8.69
CA GLU A 144 0.50 11.97 -7.66
C GLU A 144 0.96 11.32 -6.34
N THR A 145 0.49 10.11 -6.06
CA THR A 145 0.78 9.39 -4.80
C THR A 145 1.61 8.14 -5.07
N THR A 146 2.61 7.91 -4.22
CA THR A 146 3.34 6.64 -4.16
C THR A 146 2.44 5.57 -3.54
N ILE A 147 2.24 4.46 -4.25
CA ILE A 147 1.45 3.33 -3.77
C ILE A 147 2.36 2.09 -3.64
N VAL A 148 2.62 1.66 -2.41
CA VAL A 148 3.45 0.48 -2.12
C VAL A 148 2.55 -0.69 -1.71
N MET A 149 2.62 -1.77 -2.47
CA MET A 149 1.86 -2.99 -2.22
C MET A 149 2.80 -4.10 -1.73
N PHE A 150 2.63 -4.50 -0.47
CA PHE A 150 3.35 -5.63 0.12
C PHE A 150 2.62 -6.93 -0.21
N MET A 151 3.32 -7.82 -0.90
CA MET A 151 2.81 -9.13 -1.32
C MET A 151 3.43 -10.22 -0.46
N TYR A 152 2.59 -11.13 0.02
CA TYR A 152 2.95 -12.23 0.93
C TYR A 152 2.78 -13.59 0.26
#